data_AF-A0A1Q7TAJ0-F1
#
_entry.id   AF-A0A1Q7TAJ0-F1
#
_cell.length_a   1.000
_cell.length_b   1.000
_cell.length_c   1.000
_cell.angle_alpha   90.00
_cell.angle_beta   90.00
_cell.angle_gamma   90.00
#
_symmetry.space_group_name_H-M   'P 1'
#
loop_
_entity.id
_entity.type
_entity.pdbx_description
1 polymer ?
#
loop_
_entity_poly.entity_id
_entity_poly.type
_entity_poly.pdbx_seq_one_letter_code
_entity_poly.pdbx_strand_id
1 'polypeptide(L)'
;MIKLWIPLALAGVLGACSDTSGVDPDAIPGPELLAVRTALDSAFLHDTTLDRAFTGDSGLYALMSTLVFFFIDRASRIGQGTDTTRVVGIEFDIDATQNGTRVISNFTTLLAWKGYDSTTSTVDSVLFLLGSGRAPVNDSLRPRFTLDSASTGTGFVIHEARNSAVTKWWSRGGHLRTTASQYGTAHGTASFSVARGSLSGAFTINAKFVPDSSTAVTSALDFGNGARAIKVKIRGTLPSPAPMR
;
A
#
# COMPACT_ATOMS: atom_id res chain seq x y z
N MET A 1 4.92 -4.95 21.99
CA MET A 1 5.03 -4.48 20.60
C MET A 1 5.22 -5.69 19.69
N ILE A 2 4.43 -5.77 18.63
CA ILE A 2 4.25 -6.97 17.81
C ILE A 2 5.21 -6.92 16.62
N LYS A 3 6.29 -7.72 16.66
CA LYS A 3 7.15 -7.95 15.48
C LYS A 3 6.59 -9.09 14.65
N LEU A 4 5.96 -8.73 13.52
CA LEU A 4 5.37 -9.65 12.55
C LEU A 4 6.49 -10.26 11.68
N TRP A 5 6.92 -11.49 11.99
CA TRP A 5 7.82 -12.24 11.10
C TRP A 5 7.02 -12.91 9.99
N ILE A 6 6.54 -12.10 9.06
CA ILE A 6 5.91 -12.51 7.80
C ILE A 6 6.90 -12.72 6.60
N PRO A 7 8.15 -12.19 6.55
CA PRO A 7 8.88 -12.06 5.28
C PRO A 7 9.38 -13.37 4.66
N LEU A 8 9.65 -14.43 5.44
CA LEU A 8 10.25 -15.66 4.90
C LEU A 8 9.23 -16.53 4.13
N ALA A 9 7.94 -16.45 4.49
CA ALA A 9 6.87 -17.15 3.77
C ALA A 9 6.52 -16.48 2.44
N LEU A 10 6.87 -15.19 2.25
CA LEU A 10 6.59 -14.48 1.01
C LEU A 10 7.45 -15.00 -0.15
N ALA A 11 8.77 -15.13 0.03
CA ALA A 11 9.72 -15.36 -1.06
C ALA A 11 9.39 -16.60 -1.94
N GLY A 12 8.95 -17.69 -1.32
CA GLY A 12 8.59 -18.94 -2.03
C GLY A 12 7.28 -18.88 -2.81
N VAL A 13 6.34 -18.01 -2.42
CA VAL A 13 5.01 -17.88 -3.05
C VAL A 13 5.07 -17.01 -4.30
N LEU A 14 6.04 -16.11 -4.38
CA LEU A 14 6.14 -15.10 -5.43
C LEU A 14 6.76 -15.62 -6.72
N GLY A 15 7.67 -16.61 -6.63
CA GLY A 15 8.19 -17.32 -7.81
C GLY A 15 7.10 -18.10 -8.56
N ALA A 16 6.11 -18.63 -7.82
CA ALA A 16 4.98 -19.37 -8.37
C ALA A 16 3.92 -18.46 -9.04
N CYS A 17 3.96 -17.16 -8.75
CA CYS A 17 3.13 -16.17 -9.41
C CYS A 17 3.79 -15.57 -10.65
N SER A 18 5.02 -15.95 -11.05
CA SER A 18 5.70 -15.31 -12.19
C SER A 18 4.90 -15.35 -13.50
N ASP A 19 4.96 -14.26 -14.26
CA ASP A 19 4.24 -14.11 -15.52
C ASP A 19 4.82 -15.10 -16.54
N THR A 20 4.08 -16.17 -16.82
CA THR A 20 4.46 -17.15 -17.83
C THR A 20 3.96 -16.63 -19.18
N SER A 21 4.90 -16.23 -20.02
CA SER A 21 4.79 -15.84 -21.44
C SER A 21 4.22 -14.43 -21.74
N GLY A 22 5.14 -13.50 -22.04
CA GLY A 22 4.84 -12.17 -22.59
C GLY A 22 5.80 -11.10 -22.05
N VAL A 23 6.13 -10.08 -22.87
CA VAL A 23 6.77 -8.85 -22.35
C VAL A 23 5.70 -8.10 -21.56
N ASP A 24 5.92 -7.91 -20.26
CA ASP A 24 4.98 -7.16 -19.42
C ASP A 24 4.98 -5.67 -19.83
N PRO A 25 3.88 -5.14 -20.39
CA PRO A 25 3.81 -3.73 -20.81
C PRO A 25 3.89 -2.76 -19.62
N ASP A 26 3.56 -3.24 -18.42
CA ASP A 26 3.63 -2.45 -17.19
C ASP A 26 4.94 -2.67 -16.44
N ALA A 27 5.92 -3.38 -17.00
CA ALA A 27 7.22 -3.57 -16.36
C ALA A 27 7.78 -2.24 -15.82
N ILE A 28 8.27 -2.30 -14.59
CA ILE A 28 8.76 -1.14 -13.85
C ILE A 28 10.28 -1.29 -13.74
N PRO A 29 11.07 -0.33 -14.26
CA PRO A 29 12.52 -0.36 -14.12
C PRO A 29 12.94 -0.43 -12.66
N GLY A 30 13.99 -1.20 -12.36
CA GLY A 30 14.55 -1.30 -11.01
C GLY A 30 14.85 0.05 -10.35
N PRO A 31 15.42 1.05 -11.06
CA PRO A 31 15.61 2.39 -10.52
C PRO A 31 14.32 3.12 -10.10
N GLU A 32 13.21 2.94 -10.83
CA GLU A 32 11.92 3.52 -10.46
C GLU A 32 11.37 2.86 -9.18
N LEU A 33 11.48 1.52 -9.08
CA LEU A 33 11.09 0.78 -7.86
C LEU A 33 11.89 1.24 -6.64
N LEU A 34 13.18 1.48 -6.81
CA LEU A 34 14.05 1.98 -5.75
C LEU A 34 13.64 3.39 -5.30
N ALA A 35 13.38 4.29 -6.24
CA ALA A 35 12.96 5.67 -5.94
C ALA A 35 11.67 5.70 -5.11
N VAL A 36 10.65 4.92 -5.50
CA VAL A 36 9.40 4.80 -4.73
C VAL A 36 9.64 4.27 -3.33
N ARG A 37 10.50 3.25 -3.20
CA ARG A 37 10.85 2.67 -1.90
C ARG A 37 11.59 3.67 -1.02
N THR A 38 12.55 4.40 -1.57
CA THR A 38 13.28 5.45 -0.85
C THR A 38 12.35 6.56 -0.37
N ALA A 39 11.39 7.00 -1.19
CA ALA A 39 10.39 7.99 -0.79
C ALA A 39 9.51 7.49 0.38
N LEU A 40 9.07 6.22 0.32
CA LEU A 40 8.28 5.58 1.38
C LEU A 40 9.09 5.40 2.68
N ASP A 41 10.33 4.92 2.58
CA ASP A 41 11.22 4.74 3.74
C ASP A 41 11.55 6.10 4.38
N SER A 42 11.81 7.13 3.57
CA SER A 42 12.02 8.50 4.06
C SER A 42 10.80 9.07 4.78
N ALA A 43 9.60 8.77 4.28
CA ALA A 43 8.36 9.23 4.88
C ALA A 43 8.00 8.51 6.19
N PHE A 44 8.30 7.22 6.34
CA PHE A 44 7.78 6.41 7.45
C PHE A 44 8.85 5.79 8.37
N LEU A 45 10.04 5.42 7.87
CA LEU A 45 11.05 4.74 8.70
C LEU A 45 11.75 5.72 9.66
N HIS A 46 12.08 6.91 9.17
CA HIS A 46 12.99 7.84 9.84
C HIS A 46 12.30 9.09 10.40
N ASP A 47 10.98 9.15 10.28
CA ASP A 47 10.23 10.36 10.56
C ASP A 47 9.73 10.43 12.00
N THR A 48 10.17 11.46 12.74
CA THR A 48 9.78 11.68 14.13
C THR A 48 8.56 12.59 14.28
N THR A 49 8.03 13.13 13.18
CA THR A 49 6.90 14.09 13.17
C THR A 49 5.53 13.43 12.97
N LEU A 50 5.51 12.18 12.48
CA LEU A 50 4.32 11.35 12.42
C LEU A 50 4.05 10.70 13.79
N ASP A 51 2.78 10.34 14.02
CA ASP A 51 2.41 9.53 15.19
C ASP A 51 3.27 8.26 15.25
N ARG A 52 3.75 7.90 16.44
CA ARG A 52 4.56 6.69 16.66
C ARG A 52 3.84 5.41 16.22
N ALA A 53 2.51 5.44 16.07
CA ALA A 53 1.76 4.33 15.48
C ALA A 53 2.11 4.06 13.99
N PHE A 54 2.74 5.02 13.30
CA PHE A 54 3.00 4.99 11.87
C PHE A 54 4.50 4.94 11.48
N THR A 55 5.43 5.01 12.43
CA THR A 55 6.87 5.18 12.15
C THR A 55 7.76 4.06 12.68
N GLY A 56 8.93 3.84 12.07
CA GLY A 56 9.96 2.91 12.57
C GLY A 56 9.47 1.46 12.80
N ASP A 57 9.83 0.88 13.96
CA ASP A 57 9.40 -0.47 14.41
C ASP A 57 7.88 -0.56 14.76
N SER A 58 7.08 0.45 14.41
CA SER A 58 5.63 0.43 14.59
C SER A 58 4.95 -0.65 13.75
N GLY A 59 3.76 -1.05 14.20
CA GLY A 59 2.96 -2.05 13.52
C GLY A 59 2.63 -1.68 12.07
N LEU A 60 2.35 -0.41 11.76
CA LEU A 60 1.94 -0.05 10.40
C LEU A 60 3.12 -0.01 9.41
N TYR A 61 4.25 0.61 9.75
CA TYR A 61 5.40 0.62 8.82
C TYR A 61 5.97 -0.79 8.63
N ALA A 62 6.09 -1.59 9.69
CA ALA A 62 6.51 -2.99 9.58
C ALA A 62 5.54 -3.81 8.72
N LEU A 63 4.23 -3.57 8.86
CA LEU A 63 3.20 -4.19 8.02
C LEU A 63 3.35 -3.75 6.55
N MET A 64 3.48 -2.45 6.29
CA MET A 64 3.59 -1.87 4.95
C MET A 64 4.86 -2.33 4.23
N SER A 65 6.01 -2.27 4.89
CA SER A 65 7.28 -2.71 4.32
C SER A 65 7.30 -4.20 3.99
N THR A 66 6.57 -5.01 4.77
CA THR A 66 6.52 -6.47 4.55
C THR A 66 5.45 -6.89 3.56
N LEU A 67 4.32 -6.18 3.50
CA LEU A 67 3.13 -6.62 2.77
C LEU A 67 2.73 -5.74 1.60
N VAL A 68 3.21 -4.50 1.53
CA VAL A 68 2.86 -3.54 0.48
C VAL A 68 4.04 -3.29 -0.43
N PHE A 69 5.22 -3.00 0.14
CA PHE A 69 6.41 -2.64 -0.66
C PHE A 69 6.89 -3.81 -1.52
N PHE A 70 6.53 -5.03 -1.13
CA PHE A 70 6.81 -6.20 -1.93
C PHE A 70 6.13 -6.15 -3.31
N PHE A 71 4.92 -5.59 -3.39
CA PHE A 71 4.09 -5.64 -4.61
C PHE A 71 4.17 -4.38 -5.47
N ILE A 72 5.16 -3.50 -5.23
CA ILE A 72 5.36 -2.29 -6.04
C ILE A 72 5.56 -2.68 -7.52
N ASP A 73 6.28 -3.77 -7.78
CA ASP A 73 6.53 -4.30 -9.13
C ASP A 73 5.26 -4.74 -9.89
N ARG A 74 4.10 -4.78 -9.23
CA ARG A 74 2.82 -5.16 -9.82
C ARG A 74 1.96 -3.99 -10.26
N ALA A 75 2.44 -2.75 -10.15
CA ALA A 75 1.63 -1.60 -10.51
C ALA A 75 1.36 -1.48 -12.02
N SER A 76 0.12 -1.17 -12.36
CA SER A 76 -0.32 -0.84 -13.71
C SER A 76 -0.11 0.64 -14.02
N ARG A 77 0.10 0.98 -15.29
CA ARG A 77 0.00 2.36 -15.78
C ARG A 77 -1.46 2.76 -15.96
N ILE A 78 -1.89 3.80 -15.26
CA ILE A 78 -3.19 4.43 -15.42
C ILE A 78 -2.97 5.80 -16.06
N GLY A 79 -3.42 5.95 -17.30
CA GLY A 79 -3.32 7.22 -18.03
C GLY A 79 -4.30 8.25 -17.49
N GLN A 80 -3.83 9.48 -17.29
CA GLN A 80 -4.62 10.66 -16.94
C GLN A 80 -4.26 11.82 -17.87
N GLY A 81 -4.95 11.93 -19.00
CA GLY A 81 -4.61 12.92 -20.02
C GLY A 81 -3.20 12.70 -20.57
N THR A 82 -2.28 13.65 -20.32
CA THR A 82 -0.87 13.56 -20.73
C THR A 82 0.05 12.98 -19.65
N ASP A 83 -0.46 12.71 -18.44
CA ASP A 83 0.30 12.17 -17.32
C ASP A 83 -0.03 10.67 -17.13
N THR A 84 0.88 9.94 -16.50
CA THR A 84 0.70 8.51 -16.17
C THR A 84 0.95 8.29 -14.70
N THR A 85 -0.04 7.71 -14.02
CA THR A 85 0.10 7.28 -12.63
C THR A 85 0.24 5.77 -12.58
N ARG A 86 1.24 5.28 -11.87
CA ARG A 86 1.37 3.86 -11.53
C ARG A 86 0.45 3.55 -10.36
N VAL A 87 -0.26 2.43 -10.40
CA VAL A 87 -1.18 2.01 -9.34
C VAL A 87 -1.12 0.51 -9.10
N VAL A 88 -1.04 0.11 -7.83
CA VAL A 88 -1.28 -1.25 -7.38
C VAL A 88 -2.28 -1.27 -6.22
N GLY A 89 -3.28 -2.14 -6.33
CA GLY A 89 -4.22 -2.45 -5.25
C GLY A 89 -3.79 -3.69 -4.47
N ILE A 90 -3.98 -3.70 -3.16
CA ILE A 90 -3.72 -4.87 -2.33
C ILE A 90 -4.87 -5.08 -1.36
N GLU A 91 -5.56 -6.20 -1.47
CA GLU A 91 -6.61 -6.60 -0.54
C GLU A 91 -6.08 -7.62 0.46
N PHE A 92 -6.26 -7.34 1.74
CA PHE A 92 -5.91 -8.24 2.83
C PHE A 92 -7.14 -8.96 3.34
N ASP A 93 -6.97 -10.27 3.54
CA ASP A 93 -7.94 -11.16 4.17
C ASP A 93 -7.22 -11.89 5.31
N ILE A 94 -7.39 -11.39 6.53
CA ILE A 94 -6.72 -11.90 7.72
C ILE A 94 -7.74 -12.57 8.60
N ASP A 95 -7.49 -13.84 8.92
CA ASP A 95 -8.17 -14.57 9.98
C ASP A 95 -7.15 -15.49 10.63
N ALA A 96 -6.43 -14.95 11.61
CA ALA A 96 -5.28 -15.60 12.21
C ALA A 96 -5.26 -15.43 13.73
N THR A 97 -4.57 -16.30 14.44
CA THR A 97 -4.32 -16.20 15.87
C THR A 97 -2.92 -15.66 16.11
N GLN A 98 -2.80 -14.62 16.91
CA GLN A 98 -1.53 -14.05 17.33
C GLN A 98 -1.50 -13.95 18.85
N ASN A 99 -0.48 -14.55 19.49
CA ASN A 99 -0.34 -14.58 20.96
C ASN A 99 -1.61 -15.05 21.68
N GLY A 100 -2.35 -16.01 21.12
CA GLY A 100 -3.61 -16.50 21.66
C GLY A 100 -4.84 -15.62 21.38
N THR A 101 -4.67 -14.45 20.76
CA THR A 101 -5.77 -13.57 20.34
C THR A 101 -6.09 -13.77 18.87
N ARG A 102 -7.35 -14.01 18.53
CA ARG A 102 -7.81 -14.07 17.13
C ARG A 102 -7.90 -12.66 16.55
N VAL A 103 -7.23 -12.44 15.43
CA VAL A 103 -7.24 -11.23 14.62
C VAL A 103 -7.97 -11.53 13.32
N ILE A 104 -9.13 -10.89 13.16
CA ILE A 104 -9.89 -10.92 11.91
C ILE A 104 -9.89 -9.51 11.34
N SER A 105 -9.39 -9.34 10.13
CA SER A 105 -9.37 -8.03 9.47
C SER A 105 -9.43 -8.20 7.96
N ASN A 106 -10.21 -7.35 7.32
CA ASN A 106 -10.23 -7.19 5.88
C ASN A 106 -10.01 -5.71 5.59
N PHE A 107 -9.08 -5.42 4.69
CA PHE A 107 -8.80 -4.04 4.30
C PHE A 107 -8.19 -3.98 2.91
N THR A 108 -8.34 -2.81 2.28
CA THR A 108 -7.81 -2.52 0.98
C THR A 108 -6.76 -1.44 1.09
N THR A 109 -5.62 -1.69 0.49
CA THR A 109 -4.52 -0.75 0.37
C THR A 109 -4.36 -0.37 -1.09
N LEU A 110 -4.11 0.90 -1.36
CA LEU A 110 -3.75 1.38 -2.69
C LEU A 110 -2.43 2.13 -2.60
N LEU A 111 -1.47 1.72 -3.42
CA LEU A 111 -0.22 2.44 -3.62
C LEU A 111 -0.23 3.00 -5.04
N ALA A 112 0.01 4.30 -5.16
CA ALA A 112 0.13 4.97 -6.45
C ALA A 112 1.32 5.93 -6.46
N TRP A 113 1.92 6.16 -7.63
CA TRP A 113 2.97 7.17 -7.78
C TRP A 113 3.06 7.67 -9.22
N LYS A 114 3.69 8.82 -9.40
CA LYS A 114 3.89 9.43 -10.73
C LYS A 114 5.13 10.31 -10.74
N GLY A 115 5.55 10.69 -11.95
CA GLY A 115 6.65 11.64 -12.17
C GLY A 115 8.02 11.09 -11.80
N TYR A 116 8.32 9.85 -12.22
CA TYR A 116 9.68 9.32 -12.07
C TYR A 116 10.64 10.08 -13.01
N ASP A 117 11.72 10.64 -12.44
CA ASP A 117 12.80 11.28 -13.18
C ASP A 117 14.06 10.40 -13.11
N SER A 118 14.50 9.90 -14.26
CA SER A 118 15.69 9.05 -14.38
C SER A 118 17.00 9.76 -14.07
N THR A 119 17.04 11.10 -14.17
CA THR A 119 18.23 11.92 -13.94
C THR A 119 18.52 12.04 -12.45
N THR A 120 17.49 12.34 -11.67
CA THR A 120 17.59 12.51 -10.21
C THR A 120 17.32 11.21 -9.46
N SER A 121 16.74 10.20 -10.12
CA SER A 121 16.27 8.95 -9.50
C SER A 121 15.23 9.19 -8.41
N THR A 122 14.33 10.14 -8.64
CA THR A 122 13.28 10.56 -7.69
C THR A 122 11.89 10.39 -8.30
N VAL A 123 10.85 10.43 -7.47
CA VAL A 123 9.45 10.44 -7.92
C VAL A 123 8.73 11.69 -7.42
N ASP A 124 8.05 12.42 -8.31
CA ASP A 124 7.33 13.64 -7.92
C ASP A 124 6.36 13.41 -6.76
N SER A 125 5.61 12.30 -6.80
CA SER A 125 4.71 11.95 -5.70
C SER A 125 4.41 10.46 -5.56
N VAL A 126 4.23 10.03 -4.32
CA VAL A 126 3.75 8.72 -3.90
C VAL A 126 2.50 8.91 -3.03
N LEU A 127 1.46 8.15 -3.32
CA LEU A 127 0.20 8.13 -2.58
C LEU A 127 0.00 6.75 -1.97
N PHE A 128 -0.32 6.73 -0.70
CA PHE A 128 -0.64 5.52 0.03
C PHE A 128 -2.01 5.68 0.68
N LEU A 129 -2.97 4.84 0.32
CA LEU A 129 -4.30 4.83 0.89
C LEU A 129 -4.59 3.49 1.55
N LEU A 130 -5.33 3.54 2.65
CA LEU A 130 -5.75 2.39 3.42
C LEU A 130 -7.23 2.55 3.78
N GLY A 131 -8.05 1.59 3.38
CA GLY A 131 -9.50 1.60 3.58
C GLY A 131 -9.99 0.31 4.23
N SER A 132 -11.14 0.38 4.89
CA SER A 132 -11.76 -0.76 5.56
C SER A 132 -12.45 -1.69 4.55
N GLY A 133 -12.27 -3.01 4.69
CA GLY A 133 -12.92 -4.01 3.84
C GLY A 133 -12.27 -4.27 2.47
N ARG A 134 -13.00 -4.97 1.60
CA ARG A 134 -12.61 -5.37 0.23
C ARG A 134 -13.70 -4.95 -0.74
N ALA A 135 -13.36 -4.78 -2.01
CA ALA A 135 -14.32 -4.31 -3.00
C ALA A 135 -15.61 -5.17 -3.03
N PRO A 136 -16.80 -4.54 -3.16
CA PRO A 136 -17.04 -3.10 -3.20
C PRO A 136 -16.99 -2.43 -1.82
N VAL A 137 -16.19 -1.36 -1.67
CA VAL A 137 -16.19 -0.49 -0.48
C VAL A 137 -16.18 0.98 -0.86
N ASN A 138 -16.74 1.81 0.03
CA ASN A 138 -16.74 3.26 -0.09
C ASN A 138 -16.31 3.87 1.23
N ASP A 139 -15.00 4.07 1.38
CA ASP A 139 -14.41 4.59 2.60
C ASP A 139 -14.26 6.10 2.55
N SER A 140 -14.64 6.78 3.64
CA SER A 140 -14.27 8.18 3.86
C SER A 140 -12.88 8.25 4.47
N LEU A 141 -11.97 8.99 3.83
CA LEU A 141 -10.63 9.20 4.37
C LEU A 141 -10.67 10.20 5.52
N ARG A 142 -10.03 9.86 6.63
CA ARG A 142 -10.01 10.65 7.86
C ARG A 142 -8.58 10.82 8.37
N PRO A 143 -8.33 11.82 9.23
CA PRO A 143 -7.07 11.90 9.94
C PRO A 143 -6.88 10.63 10.78
N ARG A 144 -7.74 10.36 11.75
CA ARG A 144 -7.59 9.17 12.60
C ARG A 144 -8.04 7.91 11.88
N PHE A 145 -7.17 6.91 11.85
CA PHE A 145 -7.39 5.62 11.23
C PHE A 145 -7.69 4.54 12.26
N THR A 146 -8.74 3.75 12.02
CA THR A 146 -8.97 2.48 12.72
C THR A 146 -9.54 1.44 11.73
N LEU A 147 -8.99 0.22 11.73
CA LEU A 147 -9.45 -0.87 10.85
C LEU A 147 -10.80 -1.48 11.26
N ASP A 148 -11.26 -1.17 12.47
CA ASP A 148 -12.49 -1.67 13.06
C ASP A 148 -13.74 -0.88 12.63
N SER A 149 -13.55 0.31 12.07
CA SER A 149 -14.62 1.20 11.67
C SER A 149 -14.89 1.05 10.18
N ALA A 150 -15.96 0.34 9.85
CA ALA A 150 -16.41 0.16 8.48
C ALA A 150 -16.64 1.51 7.78
N SER A 151 -16.39 1.56 6.47
CA SER A 151 -16.51 2.76 5.63
C SER A 151 -15.54 3.89 6.03
N THR A 152 -14.42 3.57 6.70
CA THR A 152 -13.38 4.54 7.03
C THR A 152 -12.03 4.14 6.46
N GLY A 153 -11.21 5.15 6.17
CA GLY A 153 -9.85 4.97 5.70
C GLY A 153 -8.95 6.13 6.07
N THR A 154 -7.69 6.05 5.67
CA THR A 154 -6.71 7.11 5.78
C THR A 154 -5.81 7.10 4.55
N GLY A 155 -5.09 8.18 4.32
CA GLY A 155 -4.11 8.21 3.26
C GLY A 155 -3.02 9.25 3.47
N PHE A 156 -1.95 9.05 2.73
CA PHE A 156 -0.74 9.86 2.77
C PHE A 156 -0.39 10.27 1.36
N VAL A 157 0.03 11.51 1.21
CA VAL A 157 0.68 12.04 0.01
C VAL A 157 2.11 12.32 0.40
N ILE A 158 3.06 11.80 -0.37
CA ILE A 158 4.48 12.03 -0.22
C ILE A 158 4.90 12.68 -1.52
N HIS A 159 5.54 13.85 -1.47
CA HIS A 159 6.07 14.55 -2.63
C HIS A 159 7.56 14.66 -2.47
N GLU A 160 8.30 14.32 -3.50
CA GLU A 160 9.73 14.56 -3.54
C GLU A 160 9.98 15.77 -4.44
N ALA A 161 10.50 16.84 -3.87
CA ALA A 161 10.97 17.96 -4.67
C ALA A 161 12.23 17.55 -5.46
N ARG A 162 12.52 18.25 -6.57
CA ARG A 162 13.67 17.94 -7.46
C ARG A 162 15.04 17.96 -6.78
N ASN A 163 15.15 18.58 -5.61
CA ASN A 163 16.35 18.57 -4.77
C ASN A 163 16.36 17.42 -3.75
N SER A 164 15.53 16.39 -3.95
CA SER A 164 15.29 15.25 -3.06
C SER A 164 14.70 15.64 -1.69
N ALA A 165 14.11 16.83 -1.55
CA ALA A 165 13.40 17.19 -0.33
C ALA A 165 12.02 16.52 -0.30
N VAL A 166 11.85 15.58 0.62
CA VAL A 166 10.59 14.86 0.79
C VAL A 166 9.65 15.65 1.70
N THR A 167 8.52 16.04 1.13
CA THR A 167 7.40 16.68 1.82
C THR A 167 6.28 15.65 1.95
N LYS A 168 5.56 15.67 3.07
CA LYS A 168 4.50 14.69 3.34
C LYS A 168 3.24 15.40 3.81
N TRP A 169 2.11 14.86 3.41
CA TRP A 169 0.80 15.30 3.83
C TRP A 169 -0.04 14.09 4.22
N TRP A 170 -0.90 14.31 5.20
CA TRP A 170 -1.78 13.30 5.75
C TRP A 170 -3.23 13.68 5.48
N SER A 171 -4.07 12.70 5.16
CA SER A 171 -5.47 12.91 4.82
C SER A 171 -6.22 13.66 5.93
N ARG A 172 -6.98 14.66 5.52
CA ARG A 172 -7.99 15.38 6.31
C ARG A 172 -9.41 15.12 5.81
N GLY A 173 -9.52 14.48 4.65
CA GLY A 173 -10.77 14.15 3.99
C GLY A 173 -10.51 13.41 2.68
N GLY A 174 -11.58 13.14 1.96
CA GLY A 174 -11.54 12.41 0.69
C GLY A 174 -12.23 11.06 0.78
N HIS A 175 -12.06 10.24 -0.25
CA HIS A 175 -12.64 8.90 -0.33
C HIS A 175 -11.70 7.92 -1.03
N LEU A 176 -11.76 6.65 -0.60
CA LEU A 176 -11.29 5.50 -1.36
C LEU A 176 -12.51 4.67 -1.71
N ARG A 177 -12.83 4.56 -3.00
CA ARG A 177 -13.96 3.80 -3.51
C ARG A 177 -13.46 2.68 -4.40
N THR A 178 -13.59 1.44 -3.96
CA THR A 178 -13.37 0.27 -4.82
C THR A 178 -14.72 -0.32 -5.21
N THR A 179 -14.91 -0.60 -6.49
CA THR A 179 -16.20 -0.99 -7.05
C THR A 179 -16.27 -2.48 -7.35
N ALA A 180 -15.15 -3.08 -7.75
CA ALA A 180 -15.05 -4.50 -8.01
C ALA A 180 -13.61 -4.97 -7.81
N SER A 181 -13.45 -6.23 -7.43
CA SER A 181 -12.16 -6.93 -7.47
C SER A 181 -12.36 -8.33 -8.03
N GLN A 182 -11.38 -8.78 -8.83
CA GLN A 182 -11.39 -10.12 -9.43
C GLN A 182 -10.01 -10.72 -9.29
N TYR A 183 -9.93 -11.93 -8.72
CA TYR A 183 -8.67 -12.61 -8.49
C TYR A 183 -8.67 -13.99 -9.13
N GLY A 184 -7.54 -14.34 -9.73
CA GLY A 184 -7.28 -15.67 -10.24
C GLY A 184 -6.89 -16.66 -9.14
N THR A 185 -6.17 -17.69 -9.54
CA THR A 185 -5.72 -18.75 -8.64
C THR A 185 -4.79 -18.21 -7.56
N ALA A 186 -5.01 -18.63 -6.32
CA ALA A 186 -4.12 -18.32 -5.22
C ALA A 186 -2.93 -19.29 -5.21
N HIS A 187 -1.74 -18.76 -5.04
CA HIS A 187 -0.51 -19.51 -4.83
C HIS A 187 -0.06 -19.38 -3.38
N GLY A 188 0.49 -20.45 -2.81
CA GLY A 188 1.09 -20.44 -1.48
C GLY A 188 0.72 -21.65 -0.62
N THR A 189 0.60 -21.41 0.67
CA THR A 189 0.35 -22.41 1.71
C THR A 189 -1.03 -22.22 2.35
N ALA A 190 -1.43 -23.15 3.22
CA ALA A 190 -2.68 -23.04 3.99
C ALA A 190 -2.72 -21.80 4.89
N SER A 191 -1.57 -21.36 5.42
CA SER A 191 -1.46 -20.22 6.34
C SER A 191 -1.22 -18.88 5.61
N PHE A 192 -0.68 -18.92 4.40
CA PHE A 192 -0.37 -17.72 3.63
C PHE A 192 -0.53 -18.00 2.14
N SER A 193 -1.39 -17.25 1.46
CA SER A 193 -1.56 -17.36 0.02
C SER A 193 -1.77 -16.00 -0.64
N VAL A 194 -1.35 -15.90 -1.90
CA VAL A 194 -1.41 -14.69 -2.70
C VAL A 194 -2.10 -15.00 -4.02
N ALA A 195 -3.08 -14.20 -4.42
CA ALA A 195 -3.72 -14.28 -5.73
C ALA A 195 -3.55 -12.97 -6.48
N ARG A 196 -3.25 -13.06 -7.78
CA ARG A 196 -3.21 -11.89 -8.68
C ARG A 196 -4.59 -11.61 -9.24
N GLY A 197 -4.83 -10.36 -9.57
CA GLY A 197 -6.13 -9.92 -10.01
C GLY A 197 -6.16 -8.48 -10.51
N SER A 198 -7.38 -7.97 -10.58
CA SER A 198 -7.70 -6.59 -10.90
C SER A 198 -8.53 -5.97 -9.78
N LEU A 199 -8.36 -4.67 -9.60
CA LEU A 199 -9.16 -3.82 -8.74
C LEU A 199 -9.67 -2.63 -9.56
N SER A 200 -10.95 -2.37 -9.40
CA SER A 200 -11.66 -1.27 -10.04
C SER A 200 -12.05 -0.23 -9.00
N GLY A 201 -11.98 1.04 -9.35
CA GLY A 201 -12.30 2.10 -8.40
C GLY A 201 -11.67 3.45 -8.68
N ALA A 202 -11.82 4.32 -7.69
CA ALA A 202 -11.29 5.67 -7.69
C ALA A 202 -10.95 6.12 -6.27
N PHE A 203 -10.11 7.14 -6.17
CA PHE A 203 -9.89 7.86 -4.92
C PHE A 203 -9.82 9.36 -5.15
N THR A 204 -10.14 10.10 -4.10
CA THR A 204 -9.75 11.49 -3.91
C THR A 204 -9.18 11.63 -2.51
N ILE A 205 -8.02 12.25 -2.37
CA ILE A 205 -7.41 12.58 -1.08
C ILE A 205 -7.29 14.09 -0.96
N ASN A 206 -7.70 14.63 0.20
CA ASN A 206 -7.43 15.99 0.62
C ASN A 206 -6.51 15.92 1.83
N ALA A 207 -5.27 16.37 1.71
CA ALA A 207 -4.24 16.20 2.73
C ALA A 207 -3.58 17.52 3.13
N LYS A 208 -3.07 17.58 4.36
CA LYS A 208 -2.32 18.73 4.92
C LYS A 208 -0.97 18.29 5.46
N PHE A 209 -0.02 19.22 5.54
CA PHE A 209 1.34 18.93 5.99
C PHE A 209 1.32 18.36 7.42
N VAL A 210 2.39 17.67 7.80
CA VAL A 210 2.60 17.19 9.17
C VAL A 210 3.91 17.77 9.69
N PRO A 211 3.89 18.64 10.73
CA PRO A 211 2.72 19.14 11.48
C PRO A 211 1.77 20.05 10.66
N ASP A 212 0.53 20.25 11.13
CA ASP A 212 -0.59 20.82 10.35
C ASP A 212 -0.26 22.19 9.74
N SER A 213 -0.51 22.35 8.43
CA SER A 213 -0.31 23.59 7.68
C SER A 213 -1.62 24.21 7.19
N SER A 214 -1.58 25.48 6.81
CA SER A 214 -2.65 26.12 6.03
C SER A 214 -2.74 25.57 4.61
N THR A 215 -1.63 25.09 4.05
CA THR A 215 -1.57 24.48 2.72
C THR A 215 -2.26 23.11 2.71
N ALA A 216 -3.18 22.93 1.77
CA ALA A 216 -3.79 21.65 1.46
C ALA A 216 -3.33 21.17 0.08
N VAL A 217 -3.14 19.87 -0.07
CA VAL A 217 -2.92 19.20 -1.36
C VAL A 217 -4.09 18.28 -1.64
N THR A 218 -4.54 18.28 -2.88
CA THR A 218 -5.59 17.38 -3.36
C THR A 218 -5.03 16.52 -4.47
N SER A 219 -5.34 15.23 -4.43
CA SER A 219 -5.02 14.31 -5.51
C SER A 219 -6.19 13.39 -5.74
N ALA A 220 -6.45 13.06 -7.00
CA ALA A 220 -7.55 12.18 -7.37
C ALA A 220 -7.15 11.31 -8.56
N LEU A 221 -7.63 10.08 -8.55
CA LEU A 221 -7.41 9.12 -9.60
C LEU A 221 -8.62 8.22 -9.73
N ASP A 222 -9.15 8.14 -10.94
CA ASP A 222 -10.04 7.07 -11.36
C ASP A 222 -9.20 6.06 -12.13
N PHE A 223 -9.08 4.85 -11.57
CA PHE A 223 -8.36 3.75 -12.21
C PHE A 223 -9.30 2.76 -12.89
N GLY A 224 -10.58 3.12 -13.03
CA GLY A 224 -11.55 2.45 -13.86
C GLY A 224 -11.64 0.97 -13.55
N ASN A 225 -11.40 0.14 -14.56
CA ASN A 225 -11.68 -1.30 -14.53
C ASN A 225 -10.46 -2.21 -14.34
N GLY A 226 -9.30 -1.74 -13.87
CA GLY A 226 -8.20 -2.69 -13.74
C GLY A 226 -6.84 -2.16 -13.38
N ALA A 227 -6.75 -1.44 -12.26
CA ALA A 227 -5.47 -1.46 -11.57
C ALA A 227 -5.13 -2.92 -11.24
N ARG A 228 -3.93 -3.38 -11.58
CA ARG A 228 -3.44 -4.67 -11.10
C ARG A 228 -3.54 -4.72 -9.59
N ALA A 229 -3.97 -5.87 -9.10
CA ALA A 229 -4.23 -6.05 -7.68
C ALA A 229 -3.73 -7.40 -7.18
N ILE A 230 -3.43 -7.41 -5.89
CA ILE A 230 -2.98 -8.59 -5.16
C ILE A 230 -3.93 -8.84 -4.01
N LYS A 231 -4.39 -10.09 -3.88
CA LYS A 231 -5.10 -10.54 -2.68
C LYS A 231 -4.16 -11.34 -1.81
N VAL A 232 -3.94 -10.88 -0.59
CA VAL A 232 -3.14 -11.56 0.42
C VAL A 232 -4.07 -12.18 1.45
N LYS A 233 -4.00 -13.50 1.59
CA LYS A 233 -4.78 -14.25 2.58
C LYS A 233 -3.84 -14.80 3.65
N ILE A 234 -4.13 -14.47 4.90
CA ILE A 234 -3.39 -14.91 6.08
C ILE A 234 -4.33 -15.73 6.97
N ARG A 235 -3.91 -16.93 7.33
CA ARG A 235 -4.66 -17.90 8.14
C ARG A 235 -3.79 -18.60 9.17
N GLY A 236 -4.41 -19.20 10.17
CA GLY A 236 -3.72 -20.02 11.17
C GLY A 236 -3.02 -19.16 12.23
N THR A 237 -1.90 -19.64 12.78
CA THR A 237 -1.19 -18.94 13.85
C THR A 237 -0.07 -18.09 13.27
N LEU A 238 -0.10 -16.78 13.53
CA LEU A 238 1.01 -15.89 13.22
C LEU A 238 2.16 -16.17 14.20
N PRO A 239 3.42 -16.29 13.71
CA PRO A 239 4.56 -16.49 14.60
C PRO A 239 4.66 -15.34 15.61
N SER A 240 4.69 -15.71 16.89
CA SER A 240 4.98 -14.79 17.99
C SER A 240 6.49 -14.49 18.00
N PRO A 241 6.93 -13.25 18.32
CA PRO A 241 8.33 -13.04 18.62
C PRO A 241 8.72 -13.96 19.78
N ALA A 242 9.73 -14.82 19.56
CA ALA A 242 10.35 -15.55 20.65
C ALA A 242 10.83 -14.55 21.71
N PRO A 243 10.64 -14.82 23.01
CA PRO A 243 11.25 -13.98 24.04
C PRO A 243 12.76 -13.98 23.81
N MET A 244 13.32 -12.81 23.48
CA MET A 244 14.77 -12.63 23.53
C MET A 244 15.19 -12.86 24.99
N ARG A 245 16.00 -13.90 25.21
CA ARG A 245 16.77 -14.08 26.43
C ARG A 245 17.92 -13.10 26.47
#